data_AF-A0A920TXR2-F1
#
_entry.id   AF-A0A920TXR2-F1
#
_cell.length_a   1.000
_cell.length_b   1.000
_cell.length_c   1.000
_cell.angle_alpha   90.00
_cell.angle_beta   90.00
_cell.angle_gamma   90.00
#
_symmetry.space_group_name_H-M   'P 1'
#
loop_
_entity.id
_entity.type
_entity.pdbx_description
1 polymer ?
#
loop_
_entity_poly.entity_id
_entity_poly.type
_entity_poly.pdbx_seq_one_letter_code
_entity_poly.pdbx_strand_id
1 'polypeptide(L)'
;MKTTVEEFSAKPNKAITLLGMSGIGKTTLANKLPKSDWFHYSGDYRIGTKYLEEPILDNIKEQSMQIGFLAELLRTDSIYISSNITVDNLLPISTFLGKIGDKSKGGLSLDEF
;
A
#
# COMPACT_ATOMS: atom_id res chain seq x y z
N MET A 1 0.29 16.70 -25.39
CA MET A 1 1.08 17.94 -25.47
C MET A 1 2.31 17.76 -24.58
N LYS A 2 3.53 17.93 -25.09
CA LYS A 2 4.75 17.82 -24.27
C LYS A 2 5.06 19.20 -23.71
N THR A 3 5.07 19.35 -22.38
CA THR A 3 5.52 20.57 -21.70
C THR A 3 7.04 20.72 -21.86
N THR A 4 7.52 21.91 -22.18
CA THR A 4 8.98 22.16 -22.23
C THR A 4 9.56 22.32 -20.82
N VAL A 5 10.89 22.29 -20.70
CA VAL A 5 11.58 22.45 -19.41
C VAL A 5 11.30 23.84 -18.82
N GLU A 6 11.31 24.87 -19.68
CA GLU A 6 11.06 26.26 -19.29
C GLU A 6 9.62 26.44 -18.81
N GLU A 7 8.65 25.89 -19.55
CA GLU A 7 7.24 25.91 -19.18
C GLU A 7 6.98 25.20 -17.85
N PHE A 8 7.60 24.03 -17.63
CA PHE A 8 7.47 23.31 -16.36
C PHE A 8 8.12 24.08 -15.21
N SER A 9 9.28 24.70 -15.46
CA SER A 9 10.03 25.45 -14.45
C SER A 9 9.31 26.72 -14.01
N ALA A 10 8.59 27.38 -14.92
CA ALA A 10 7.83 28.61 -14.66
C ALA A 10 6.47 28.37 -13.97
N LYS A 11 5.97 27.12 -13.91
CA LYS A 11 4.68 26.85 -13.26
C LYS A 11 4.73 27.13 -11.75
N PRO A 12 3.72 27.83 -11.19
CA PRO A 12 3.65 28.11 -9.75
C PRO A 12 3.41 26.84 -8.93
N ASN A 13 2.68 25.87 -9.48
CA ASN A 13 2.43 24.56 -8.87
C ASN A 13 2.88 23.46 -9.82
N LYS A 14 3.68 22.52 -9.31
CA LYS A 14 4.27 21.42 -10.08
C LYS A 14 3.89 20.09 -9.45
N ALA A 15 3.48 19.14 -10.28
CA ALA A 15 3.17 17.78 -9.87
C ALA A 15 3.88 16.81 -10.81
N ILE A 16 4.48 15.77 -10.23
CA ILE A 16 5.15 14.70 -10.96
C ILE A 16 4.55 13.39 -10.47
N THR A 17 4.01 12.59 -11.39
CA THR A 17 3.51 11.26 -11.08
C THR A 17 4.54 10.23 -11.52
N LEU A 18 5.05 9.46 -10.57
CA LEU A 18 5.92 8.32 -10.86
C LEU A 18 5.06 7.07 -11.02
N LEU A 19 5.00 6.53 -12.24
CA LEU A 19 4.23 5.33 -12.58
C LEU A 19 5.16 4.18 -12.93
N GLY A 20 4.82 2.98 -12.48
CA GLY A 20 5.55 1.76 -12.77
C GLY A 20 5.32 0.68 -11.71
N MET A 21 5.78 -0.54 -11.98
CA MET A 21 5.59 -1.68 -11.08
C MET A 21 6.31 -1.52 -9.73
N SER A 22 5.97 -2.37 -8.76
CA SER A 22 6.74 -2.45 -7.51
C SER A 22 8.20 -2.80 -7.82
N GLY A 23 9.14 -2.20 -7.08
CA GLY A 23 10.59 -2.43 -7.26
C GLY A 23 11.31 -1.57 -8.31
N ILE A 24 10.60 -0.84 -9.19
CA ILE A 24 11.24 0.00 -10.24
C ILE A 24 11.88 1.30 -9.70
N GLY A 25 11.91 1.51 -8.38
CA GLY A 25 12.59 2.65 -7.76
C GLY A 25 11.77 3.94 -7.63
N LYS A 26 10.43 3.88 -7.73
CA LYS A 26 9.55 5.06 -7.55
C LYS A 26 9.83 5.79 -6.23
N THR A 27 9.78 5.06 -5.13
CA THR A 27 10.03 5.58 -3.78
C THR A 27 11.45 6.13 -3.65
N THR A 28 12.44 5.45 -4.23
CA THR A 28 13.84 5.90 -4.26
C THR A 28 13.99 7.24 -4.95
N LEU A 29 13.35 7.44 -6.10
CA LEU A 29 13.40 8.71 -6.83
C LEU A 29 12.63 9.81 -6.10
N ALA A 30 11.44 9.53 -5.59
CA ALA A 30 10.66 10.49 -4.81
C ALA A 30 11.44 10.98 -3.57
N ASN A 31 12.13 10.09 -2.87
CA ASN A 31 12.93 10.43 -1.69
C ASN A 31 14.20 11.22 -2.00
N LYS A 32 14.65 11.27 -3.26
CA LYS A 32 15.78 12.13 -3.68
C LYS A 32 15.36 13.59 -3.91
N LEU A 33 14.06 13.88 -4.04
CA LEU A 33 13.60 15.26 -4.19
C LEU A 33 13.73 16.02 -2.86
N PRO A 34 14.08 17.32 -2.89
CA PRO A 34 14.20 18.14 -1.67
C PRO A 34 12.87 18.20 -0.91
N LYS A 35 12.85 17.71 0.34
CA LYS A 35 11.64 17.70 1.17
C LYS A 35 11.13 19.09 1.55
N SER A 36 11.96 20.12 1.45
CA SER A 36 11.56 21.52 1.66
C SER A 36 10.65 22.04 0.55
N ASP A 37 10.81 21.51 -0.66
CA ASP A 37 10.19 22.04 -1.88
C ASP A 37 9.17 21.06 -2.46
N TRP A 38 9.31 19.77 -2.14
CA TRP A 38 8.50 18.69 -2.68
C TRP A 38 7.85 17.89 -1.56
N PHE A 39 6.53 17.74 -1.68
CA PHE A 39 5.73 16.86 -0.85
C PHE A 39 5.61 15.48 -1.51
N HIS A 40 6.00 14.43 -0.79
CA HIS A 40 5.86 13.05 -1.27
C HIS A 40 4.47 12.50 -0.91
N TYR A 41 3.65 12.32 -1.94
CA TYR A 41 2.34 11.67 -1.82
C TYR A 41 2.41 10.24 -2.36
N SER A 42 2.26 9.24 -1.49
CA SER A 42 2.17 7.83 -1.88
C SER A 42 0.70 7.42 -2.02
N GLY A 43 0.30 7.13 -3.26
CA GLY A 43 -1.05 6.63 -3.55
C GLY A 43 -1.32 5.29 -2.88
N ASP A 44 -0.36 4.37 -2.93
CA ASP A 44 -0.47 3.04 -2.30
C ASP A 44 -0.65 3.16 -0.78
N TYR A 45 0.15 4.01 -0.13
CA TYR A 45 0.00 4.27 1.30
C TYR A 45 -1.37 4.82 1.64
N ARG A 46 -1.89 5.75 0.82
CA ARG A 46 -3.22 6.33 1.05
C ARG A 46 -4.34 5.33 0.82
N ILE A 47 -4.23 4.48 -0.21
CA ILE A 47 -5.18 3.40 -0.46
C ILE A 47 -5.22 2.45 0.73
N GLY A 48 -4.03 2.00 1.18
CA GLY A 48 -3.88 1.12 2.32
C GLY A 48 -4.49 1.67 3.61
N THR A 49 -4.04 2.85 4.02
CA THR A 49 -4.43 3.43 5.32
C THR A 49 -5.83 4.01 5.37
N LYS A 50 -6.39 4.47 4.24
CA LYS A 50 -7.72 5.10 4.26
C LYS A 50 -8.85 4.14 3.85
N TYR A 51 -8.57 3.17 2.99
CA TYR A 51 -9.62 2.38 2.36
C TYR A 51 -9.51 0.89 2.65
N LEU A 52 -8.30 0.39 2.92
CA LEU A 52 -8.07 -1.04 3.11
C LEU A 52 -7.73 -1.41 4.55
N GLU A 53 -7.53 -0.46 5.45
CA GLU A 53 -7.16 -0.73 6.84
C GLU A 53 -8.18 -1.65 7.54
N GLU A 54 -9.46 -1.28 7.48
CA GLU A 54 -10.55 -2.08 8.06
C GLU A 54 -10.72 -3.44 7.36
N PRO A 55 -10.84 -3.53 6.02
CA PRO A 55 -10.92 -4.83 5.33
C PRO A 55 -9.76 -5.78 5.63
N ILE A 56 -8.53 -5.27 5.68
CA ILE A 56 -7.34 -6.08 6.04
C ILE A 56 -7.49 -6.61 7.46
N LEU A 57 -7.87 -5.74 8.40
CA LEU A 57 -8.01 -6.11 9.80
C LEU A 57 -9.12 -7.14 10.01
N ASP A 58 -10.25 -6.96 9.35
CA ASP A 58 -11.40 -7.88 9.44
C ASP A 58 -11.08 -9.25 8.86
N ASN A 59 -10.37 -9.31 7.73
CA ASN A 59 -9.89 -10.58 7.19
C ASN A 59 -8.95 -11.30 8.15
N ILE A 60 -8.01 -10.59 8.79
CA ILE A 60 -7.10 -11.20 9.78
C ILE A 60 -7.88 -11.71 11.00
N LYS A 61 -8.87 -10.95 11.49
CA LYS A 61 -9.74 -11.38 12.58
C LYS A 61 -10.50 -12.64 12.20
N GLU A 62 -11.09 -12.69 10.99
CA GLU A 62 -11.83 -13.84 10.49
C GLU A 62 -10.96 -15.10 10.44
N GLN A 63 -9.74 -15.01 9.91
CA GLN A 63 -8.77 -16.12 9.93
C GLN A 63 -8.38 -16.51 11.37
N SER A 64 -8.19 -15.52 12.25
CA SER A 64 -7.86 -15.76 13.66
C SER A 64 -8.99 -16.47 14.42
N MET A 65 -10.26 -16.26 14.03
CA MET A 65 -11.40 -16.96 14.62
C MET A 65 -11.38 -18.47 14.37
N GLN A 66 -10.67 -18.93 13.33
CA GLN A 66 -10.51 -20.36 13.02
C GLN A 66 -9.54 -21.06 14.01
N ILE A 67 -8.69 -20.29 14.68
CA ILE A 67 -7.72 -20.78 15.67
C ILE A 67 -8.27 -20.50 17.06
N GLY A 68 -8.80 -21.53 17.73
CA GLY A 68 -9.52 -21.39 19.02
C GLY A 68 -8.76 -20.56 20.07
N PHE A 69 -7.45 -20.77 20.19
CA PHE A 69 -6.59 -19.98 21.08
C PHE A 69 -6.61 -18.47 20.78
N LEU A 70 -6.45 -18.08 19.51
CA LEU A 70 -6.48 -16.67 19.12
C LEU A 70 -7.89 -16.09 19.24
N ALA A 71 -8.91 -16.89 18.91
CA ALA A 71 -10.30 -16.48 19.04
C ALA A 71 -10.67 -16.14 20.49
N GLU A 72 -10.23 -16.94 21.46
CA GLU A 72 -10.44 -16.68 22.88
C GLU A 72 -9.74 -15.38 23.32
N LEU A 73 -8.47 -15.20 22.96
CA LEU A 73 -7.71 -14.00 23.31
C LEU A 73 -8.31 -12.72 22.70
N LEU A 74 -8.79 -12.79 21.45
CA LEU A 74 -9.43 -11.65 20.79
C LEU A 74 -10.81 -11.34 21.35
N ARG A 75 -11.63 -12.34 21.67
CA ARG A 75 -12.99 -12.14 22.22
C ARG A 75 -12.99 -11.63 23.66
N THR A 76 -11.93 -11.93 24.41
CA THR A 76 -11.76 -11.46 25.80
C THR A 76 -11.03 -10.12 25.90
N ASP A 77 -10.74 -9.48 24.76
CA ASP A 77 -9.90 -8.27 24.66
C ASP A 77 -8.50 -8.44 25.32
N SER A 78 -8.00 -9.67 25.41
CA SER A 78 -6.66 -9.97 25.95
C SER A 78 -5.54 -9.59 24.97
N ILE A 79 -5.86 -9.57 23.67
CA ILE A 79 -4.97 -9.08 22.60
C ILE A 79 -5.76 -8.24 21.60
N TYR A 80 -5.07 -7.41 20.83
CA TYR A 80 -5.63 -6.70 19.67
C TYR A 80 -4.72 -6.87 18.46
N ILE A 81 -5.28 -6.69 17.26
CA ILE A 81 -4.55 -6.74 16.00
C ILE A 81 -4.62 -5.37 15.34
N SER A 82 -3.50 -4.93 14.77
CA SER A 82 -3.41 -3.69 14.00
C SER A 82 -2.47 -3.89 12.81
N SER A 83 -2.79 -3.24 11.69
CA SER A 83 -2.02 -3.32 10.46
C SER A 83 -0.98 -2.19 10.45
N ASN A 84 0.31 -2.54 10.48
CA ASN A 84 1.37 -1.54 10.37
C ASN A 84 1.68 -1.21 8.90
N ILE A 85 0.85 -0.34 8.31
CA ILE A 85 1.02 0.15 6.94
C ILE A 85 1.86 1.44 6.98
N THR A 86 2.98 1.45 6.26
CA THR A 86 3.82 2.64 6.08
C THR A 86 4.07 2.88 4.60
N VAL A 87 4.63 4.05 4.26
CA VAL A 87 5.01 4.36 2.86
C VAL A 87 6.01 3.33 2.32
N ASP A 88 6.88 2.80 3.20
CA ASP A 88 7.90 1.81 2.84
C ASP A 88 7.43 0.36 3.06
N ASN A 89 6.40 0.14 3.88
CA ASN A 89 5.81 -1.17 4.16
C ASN A 89 4.36 -1.26 3.69
N LEU A 90 4.19 -1.67 2.43
CA LEU A 90 2.89 -1.91 1.80
C LEU A 90 2.53 -3.41 1.77
N LEU A 91 3.29 -4.25 2.50
CA LEU A 91 3.08 -5.69 2.52
C LEU A 91 1.64 -6.08 2.91
N PRO A 92 1.01 -5.50 3.97
CA PRO A 92 -0.35 -5.86 4.36
C PRO A 92 -1.37 -5.69 3.23
N ILE A 93 -1.22 -4.62 2.44
CA ILE A 93 -2.07 -4.34 1.28
C ILE A 93 -1.90 -5.42 0.22
N SER A 94 -0.65 -5.75 -0.10
CA SER A 94 -0.35 -6.71 -1.18
C SER A 94 -0.69 -8.15 -0.84
N THR A 95 -0.71 -8.50 0.46
CA THR A 95 -1.16 -9.81 0.93
C THR A 95 -2.69 -9.90 0.88
N PHE A 96 -3.39 -8.82 1.23
CA PHE A 96 -4.86 -8.79 1.22
C PHE A 96 -5.46 -8.76 -0.19
N LEU A 97 -4.95 -7.91 -1.08
CA LEU A 97 -5.41 -7.85 -2.47
C LEU A 97 -4.97 -9.06 -3.31
N GLY A 98 -4.00 -9.82 -2.81
CA GLY A 98 -3.28 -10.81 -3.60
C GLY A 98 -2.48 -10.18 -4.73
N LYS A 99 -1.88 -11.04 -5.56
CA LYS A 99 -1.10 -10.63 -6.74
C LYS A 99 -1.45 -11.57 -7.87
N ILE A 100 -1.71 -11.05 -9.07
CA ILE A 100 -1.82 -11.91 -10.25
C ILE A 100 -0.53 -12.73 -10.37
N GLY A 101 -0.65 -14.04 -10.54
CA GLY A 101 0.50 -14.91 -10.66
C GLY A 101 0.20 -16.40 -10.51
N ASP A 102 1.27 -17.17 -10.33
CA ASP A 102 1.21 -18.62 -10.17
C ASP A 102 0.51 -18.99 -8.84
N LYS A 103 -0.61 -19.73 -8.94
CA LYS A 103 -1.40 -20.21 -7.79
C LYS A 103 -0.57 -21.06 -6.83
N SER A 104 0.42 -21.82 -7.33
CA SER A 104 1.30 -22.64 -6.48
C SER A 104 2.24 -21.79 -5.61
N LYS A 105 2.40 -20.50 -5.93
CA LYS A 105 3.22 -19.53 -5.21
C LYS A 105 2.39 -18.45 -4.51
N GLY A 106 1.08 -18.68 -4.36
CA GLY A 106 0.16 -17.74 -3.72
C GLY A 106 -0.31 -16.58 -4.61
N GLY A 107 -0.19 -16.71 -5.95
CA GLY A 107 -0.76 -15.77 -6.90
C GLY A 107 -2.23 -16.07 -7.23
N LEU A 108 -2.99 -15.06 -7.65
CA LEU A 108 -4.37 -15.15 -8.11
C LEU A 108 -4.40 -15.29 -9.64
N SER A 109 -5.42 -15.99 -10.17
CA SER A 109 -5.68 -15.91 -11.61
C SER A 109 -6.23 -14.54 -12.00
N LEU A 110 -6.15 -14.20 -13.29
CA LEU A 110 -6.70 -12.94 -13.81
C LEU A 110 -8.20 -12.81 -13.53
N ASP A 111 -8.97 -13.90 -13.57
CA ASP A 111 -10.42 -13.88 -13.29
C ASP A 111 -10.75 -13.70 -11.80
N GLU A 112 -9.80 -13.94 -10.90
CA GLU A 112 -9.96 -13.81 -9.44
C GLU A 112 -9.47 -12.43 -8.93
N PHE A 113 -8.82 -11.64 -9.78
CA PHE A 113 -8.24 -10.34 -9.44
C PHE A 113 -9.03 -9.19 -10.07
#